data_AF-A0A2N1G446-F1
#
_entry.id   AF-A0A2N1G446-F1
#
_cell.length_a   1.000
_cell.length_b   1.000
_cell.length_c   1.000
_cell.angle_alpha   90.00
_cell.angle_beta   90.00
_cell.angle_gamma   90.00
#
_symmetry.space_group_name_H-M   'P 1'
#
loop_
_entity.id
_entity.type
_entity.pdbx_description
1 polymer ?
#
loop_
_entity_poly.entity_id
_entity_poly.type
_entity_poly.pdbx_seq_one_letter_code
_entity_poly.pdbx_strand_id
1 'polypeptide(L)'
;MKNISKLSILVLMLVFASCKDAKTEATSETTAIENSDNTAEGQLYSCPMHPEVTGKQGEECSKCGMKLTELVTNKEVEKIMEVEIIKSESSFSIDLILDDYLKLKNALTNDDSKLASEAGKDLQATLQKVKTDKIEVELQKQYVSIADAAKQHAALISENGGKIDSQRKDFALLSAEMHNLIKMFKTDKKLYQDYCPMYDQGKSGFWISEIKGIQNPYYGSEMLTCGGIVKEL
;
A
#
# COMPACT_ATOMS: atom_id res chain seq x y z
N MET A 1 -55.86 -0.53 -21.77
CA MET A 1 -56.87 0.54 -21.62
C MET A 1 -56.24 1.67 -20.83
N LYS A 2 -56.26 2.88 -21.40
CA LYS A 2 -55.80 4.15 -20.80
C LYS A 2 -56.67 4.53 -19.61
N ASN A 3 -56.14 5.42 -18.74
CA ASN A 3 -56.80 6.56 -18.04
C ASN A 3 -55.94 6.89 -16.79
N ILE A 4 -55.07 7.90 -16.81
CA ILE A 4 -55.33 9.34 -16.60
C ILE A 4 -56.14 9.62 -15.33
N SER A 5 -55.48 10.19 -14.31
CA SER A 5 -56.02 11.34 -13.59
C SER A 5 -54.89 12.19 -13.03
N LYS A 6 -54.82 13.43 -13.53
CA LYS A 6 -54.02 14.51 -12.96
C LYS A 6 -54.82 15.07 -11.77
N LEU A 7 -54.16 15.35 -10.64
CA LEU A 7 -54.68 16.37 -9.74
C LEU A 7 -53.54 17.27 -9.29
N SER A 8 -53.70 18.52 -9.71
CA SER A 8 -52.90 19.69 -9.41
C SER A 8 -53.27 20.18 -8.02
N ILE A 9 -52.29 20.41 -7.13
CA ILE A 9 -52.47 21.32 -6.00
C ILE A 9 -51.28 22.29 -5.99
N LEU A 10 -51.69 23.53 -6.19
CA LEU A 10 -51.00 24.81 -6.18
C LEU A 10 -50.77 25.27 -4.72
N VAL A 11 -49.89 26.26 -4.53
CA VAL A 11 -49.78 27.17 -3.35
C VAL A 11 -48.81 26.64 -2.26
N LEU A 12 -47.80 27.35 -1.73
CA LEU A 12 -47.56 28.78 -1.51
C LEU A 12 -46.04 29.06 -1.41
N MET A 13 -45.54 30.10 -2.07
CA MET A 13 -44.22 30.68 -1.76
C MET A 13 -44.28 31.39 -0.39
N LEU A 14 -43.27 31.18 0.46
CA LEU A 14 -42.88 32.15 1.48
C LEU A 14 -41.38 32.41 1.37
N VAL A 15 -41.07 33.61 0.88
CA VAL A 15 -39.75 34.21 0.86
C VAL A 15 -39.61 35.02 2.15
N PHE A 16 -38.58 34.74 2.93
CA PHE A 16 -38.10 35.68 3.95
C PHE A 16 -36.64 36.03 3.63
N ALA A 17 -36.47 37.21 3.04
CA ALA A 17 -35.25 37.98 3.12
C ALA A 17 -35.46 39.05 4.20
N SER A 18 -34.56 39.14 5.19
CA SER A 18 -34.42 40.35 6.00
C SER A 18 -32.97 40.56 6.44
N CYS A 19 -32.58 41.83 6.38
CA CYS A 19 -31.28 42.46 6.56
C CYS A 19 -30.73 42.34 8.00
N LYS A 20 -29.42 42.12 8.21
CA LYS A 20 -28.31 43.08 8.43
C LYS A 20 -28.41 43.94 9.69
N ASP A 21 -27.48 43.72 10.63
CA ASP A 21 -26.70 44.68 11.45
C ASP A 21 -25.64 43.83 12.22
N ALA A 22 -24.32 43.95 11.99
CA ALA A 22 -23.34 44.95 12.42
C ALA A 22 -22.88 44.86 13.90
N LYS A 23 -21.57 44.57 14.07
CA LYS A 23 -20.67 44.78 15.25
C LYS A 23 -20.86 43.81 16.44
N THR A 24 -19.84 43.11 16.99
CA THR A 24 -18.50 43.57 17.42
C THR A 24 -17.57 42.37 17.74
N GLU A 25 -16.33 42.45 17.21
CA GLU A 25 -14.99 42.02 17.69
C GLU A 25 -14.74 40.65 18.34
N ALA A 26 -13.89 39.85 17.65
CA ALA A 26 -12.63 39.35 18.19
C ALA A 26 -11.62 39.10 17.03
N THR A 27 -10.70 40.04 16.83
CA THR A 27 -9.35 39.87 16.25
C THR A 27 -8.53 38.96 17.19
N SER A 28 -7.57 38.12 16.75
CA SER A 28 -6.37 38.49 16.01
C SER A 28 -5.65 37.27 15.43
N GLU A 29 -5.14 37.46 14.20
CA GLU A 29 -3.86 36.99 13.64
C GLU A 29 -3.62 35.47 13.57
N THR A 30 -3.69 34.85 12.38
CA THR A 30 -2.72 34.96 11.27
C THR A 30 -1.28 34.73 11.71
N THR A 31 -0.80 33.51 11.49
CA THR A 31 0.52 33.29 10.89
C THR A 31 0.36 32.31 9.74
N ALA A 32 0.29 32.88 8.54
CA ALA A 32 0.83 32.22 7.37
C ALA A 32 2.33 32.01 7.64
N ILE A 33 2.75 30.75 7.65
CA ILE A 33 4.13 30.40 7.29
C ILE A 33 3.98 29.66 5.97
N GLU A 34 4.04 30.43 4.89
CA GLU A 34 4.69 29.93 3.69
C GLU A 34 6.16 29.72 4.06
N ASN A 35 6.59 28.47 4.06
CA ASN A 35 7.93 28.12 3.63
C ASN A 35 7.90 26.68 3.15
N SER A 36 8.09 26.55 1.83
CA SER A 36 8.91 25.53 1.18
C SER A 36 9.38 24.42 2.10
N ASP A 37 8.84 23.23 1.90
CA ASP A 37 9.67 22.03 2.02
C ASP A 37 9.49 21.22 0.75
N ASN A 38 10.53 21.25 -0.08
CA ASN A 38 10.87 20.18 -1.00
C ASN A 38 10.84 18.88 -0.19
N THR A 39 9.67 18.26 -0.12
CA THR A 39 9.54 16.94 0.46
C THR A 39 10.29 16.04 -0.50
N ALA A 40 11.44 15.55 -0.06
CA ALA A 40 12.12 14.45 -0.73
C ALA A 40 11.13 13.28 -0.76
N GLU A 41 10.41 13.17 -1.88
CA GLU A 41 9.43 12.13 -2.13
C GLU A 41 10.14 10.79 -1.90
N GLY A 42 9.76 10.11 -0.82
CA GLY A 42 10.16 8.74 -0.57
C GLY A 42 11.16 8.43 0.54
N GLN A 43 11.47 9.41 1.39
CA GLN A 43 12.24 9.16 2.61
C GLN A 43 11.32 8.86 3.80
N LEU A 44 11.53 7.71 4.44
CA LEU A 44 10.89 7.35 5.70
C LEU A 44 11.72 7.85 6.89
N TYR A 45 11.04 8.15 7.97
CA TYR A 45 11.63 8.61 9.23
C TYR A 45 11.11 7.76 10.39
N SER A 46 11.93 7.56 11.40
CA SER A 46 11.61 6.79 12.60
C SER A 46 11.61 7.67 13.85
N CYS A 47 10.93 7.18 14.88
CA CYS A 47 10.90 7.85 16.18
C CYS A 47 12.26 7.67 16.86
N PRO A 48 12.91 8.75 17.36
CA PRO A 48 14.20 8.67 18.06
C PRO A 48 14.21 7.72 19.26
N MET A 49 13.04 7.53 19.88
CA MET A 49 12.84 6.65 21.05
C MET A 49 12.25 5.28 20.70
N HIS A 50 11.65 5.14 19.51
CA HIS A 50 10.96 3.93 19.05
C HIS A 50 11.27 3.70 17.57
N PRO A 51 12.49 3.27 17.21
CA PRO A 51 12.91 3.13 15.81
C PRO A 51 12.01 2.21 14.98
N GLU A 52 11.23 1.33 15.63
CA GLU A 52 10.24 0.48 15.00
C GLU A 52 9.00 1.22 14.47
N VAL A 53 8.72 2.42 14.98
CA VAL A 53 7.65 3.29 14.50
C VAL A 53 8.22 4.18 13.40
N THR A 54 7.78 3.96 12.17
CA THR A 54 8.22 4.74 11.00
C THR A 54 7.07 5.42 10.30
N GLY A 55 7.37 6.46 9.53
CA GLY A 55 6.39 7.32 8.87
C GLY A 55 7.05 8.44 8.08
N LYS A 56 6.30 9.49 7.78
CA LYS A 56 6.85 10.69 7.12
C LYS A 56 7.58 11.56 8.13
N GLN A 57 8.49 12.39 7.64
CA GLN A 57 9.20 13.36 8.49
C GLN A 57 8.21 14.22 9.27
N GLY A 58 8.42 14.31 10.58
CA GLY A 58 7.63 15.17 11.45
C GLY A 58 6.26 14.63 11.88
N GLU A 59 5.83 13.44 11.42
CA GLU A 59 4.63 12.77 11.94
C GLU A 59 4.79 12.44 13.44
N GLU A 60 3.68 12.31 14.17
CA GLU A 60 3.72 11.97 15.59
C GLU A 60 3.83 10.45 15.80
N CYS A 61 4.77 10.02 16.65
CA CYS A 61 4.95 8.63 17.02
C CYS A 61 3.71 8.13 17.79
N SER A 62 3.10 7.05 17.30
CA SER A 62 1.93 6.42 17.93
C SER A 62 2.17 5.87 19.35
N LYS A 63 3.43 5.69 19.75
CA LYS A 63 3.80 5.17 21.08
C LYS A 63 4.11 6.25 22.11
N CYS A 64 4.70 7.38 21.70
CA CYS A 64 5.20 8.39 22.64
C CYS A 64 4.84 9.84 22.28
N GLY A 65 4.22 10.09 21.13
CA GLY A 65 3.84 11.42 20.66
C GLY A 65 5.00 12.31 20.18
N MET A 66 6.25 11.85 20.25
CA MET A 66 7.38 12.60 19.68
C MET A 66 7.36 12.56 18.15
N LYS A 67 7.94 13.59 17.52
CA LYS A 67 8.06 13.65 16.06
C LYS A 67 9.03 12.60 15.53
N LEU A 68 8.73 12.04 14.35
CA LEU A 68 9.65 11.20 13.60
C LEU A 68 10.73 12.08 12.95
N THR A 69 11.98 11.93 13.36
CA THR A 69 13.09 12.80 12.92
C THR A 69 14.29 12.04 12.38
N GLU A 70 14.44 10.77 12.72
CA GLU A 70 15.59 9.97 12.29
C GLU A 70 15.31 9.39 10.92
N LEU A 71 16.17 9.68 9.93
CA LEU A 71 16.04 9.08 8.61
C LEU A 71 16.13 7.55 8.72
N VAL A 72 15.10 6.86 8.27
CA VAL A 72 15.14 5.42 8.01
C VAL A 72 15.94 5.25 6.73
N THR A 73 17.26 5.21 6.89
CA THR A 73 18.15 4.97 5.76
C THR A 73 17.93 3.57 5.23
N ASN A 74 18.05 3.39 3.91
CA ASN A 74 17.96 2.07 3.27
C ASN A 74 18.85 1.04 3.97
N LYS A 75 19.96 1.45 4.60
CA LYS A 75 20.87 0.55 5.33
C LYS A 75 20.26 -0.14 6.55
N GLU A 76 19.32 0.47 7.28
CA GLU A 76 18.68 -0.17 8.44
C GLU A 76 17.47 -1.01 8.05
N VAL A 77 16.74 -0.62 7.00
CA VAL A 77 15.71 -1.47 6.36
C VAL A 77 16.37 -2.67 5.65
N GLU A 78 17.51 -2.46 5.01
CA GLU A 78 18.34 -3.51 4.40
C GLU A 78 18.94 -4.43 5.46
N LYS A 79 19.34 -3.93 6.64
CA LYS A 79 19.89 -4.78 7.71
C LYS A 79 18.89 -5.77 8.30
N ILE A 80 17.59 -5.51 8.16
CA ILE A 80 16.51 -6.43 8.60
C ILE A 80 16.13 -7.41 7.46
N MET A 81 16.60 -7.16 6.23
CA MET A 81 16.35 -7.96 5.01
C MET A 81 17.64 -8.25 4.21
N GLU A 82 18.79 -8.43 4.87
CA GLU A 82 20.09 -8.44 4.17
C GLU A 82 20.33 -9.76 3.43
N VAL A 83 19.66 -9.90 2.30
CA VAL A 83 20.16 -10.64 1.15
C VAL A 83 20.55 -9.57 0.13
N GLU A 84 21.83 -9.47 -0.20
CA GLU A 84 22.30 -8.65 -1.31
C GLU A 84 21.69 -9.18 -2.61
N ILE A 85 20.63 -8.52 -3.10
CA ILE A 85 19.95 -8.90 -4.35
C ILE A 85 20.82 -8.49 -5.52
N ILE A 86 21.30 -9.48 -6.27
CA ILE A 86 22.06 -9.26 -7.49
C ILE A 86 21.05 -8.93 -8.61
N LYS A 87 21.29 -7.84 -9.34
CA LYS A 87 20.42 -7.41 -10.44
C LYS A 87 20.71 -8.23 -11.69
N SER A 88 19.66 -8.65 -12.38
CA SER A 88 19.73 -9.29 -13.69
C SER A 88 19.93 -8.26 -14.79
N GLU A 89 20.67 -8.65 -15.82
CA GLU A 89 20.83 -7.90 -17.07
C GLU A 89 20.07 -8.58 -18.24
N SER A 90 19.42 -9.71 -17.96
CA SER A 90 18.62 -10.48 -18.92
C SER A 90 17.28 -9.82 -19.28
N SER A 91 16.66 -10.30 -20.36
CA SER A 91 15.30 -9.93 -20.75
C SER A 91 14.21 -10.77 -20.04
N PHE A 92 14.54 -11.41 -18.91
CA PHE A 92 13.57 -12.19 -18.16
C PHE A 92 12.52 -11.26 -17.54
N SER A 93 11.24 -11.57 -17.72
CA SER A 93 10.13 -10.75 -17.21
C SER A 93 9.40 -11.47 -16.09
N ILE A 94 9.06 -10.70 -15.06
CA ILE A 94 8.22 -11.10 -13.93
C ILE A 94 6.79 -10.54 -14.04
N ASP A 95 6.40 -9.97 -15.18
CA ASP A 95 5.15 -9.21 -15.29
C ASP A 95 3.90 -10.04 -14.99
N LEU A 96 3.88 -11.31 -15.39
CA LEU A 96 2.77 -12.21 -15.06
C LEU A 96 2.67 -12.49 -13.55
N ILE A 97 3.81 -12.61 -12.87
CA ILE A 97 3.85 -12.77 -11.40
C ILE A 97 3.30 -11.50 -10.74
N LEU A 98 3.72 -10.33 -11.23
CA LEU A 98 3.26 -9.04 -10.73
C LEU A 98 1.76 -8.83 -10.96
N ASP A 99 1.24 -9.20 -12.13
CA ASP A 99 -0.19 -9.08 -12.43
C ASP A 99 -1.06 -9.94 -11.49
N ASP A 100 -0.63 -11.17 -11.20
CA ASP A 100 -1.34 -12.03 -10.26
C ASP A 100 -1.21 -11.53 -8.81
N TYR A 101 -0.04 -11.01 -8.41
CA TYR A 101 0.14 -10.34 -7.12
C TYR A 101 -0.78 -9.13 -6.97
N LEU A 102 -0.92 -8.30 -8.00
CA LEU A 102 -1.77 -7.11 -7.95
C LEU A 102 -3.25 -7.47 -7.86
N LYS A 103 -3.71 -8.53 -8.55
CA LYS A 103 -5.07 -9.08 -8.36
C LYS A 103 -5.31 -9.48 -6.92
N LEU A 104 -4.36 -10.18 -6.32
CA LEU A 104 -4.43 -10.60 -4.92
C LEU A 104 -4.47 -9.38 -3.97
N LYS A 105 -3.56 -8.42 -4.15
CA LYS A 105 -3.52 -7.16 -3.40
C LYS A 105 -4.87 -6.43 -3.46
N ASN A 106 -5.45 -6.34 -4.65
CA ASN A 106 -6.73 -5.67 -4.88
C ASN A 106 -7.91 -6.42 -4.25
N ALA A 107 -7.89 -7.75 -4.21
CA ALA A 107 -8.90 -8.53 -3.49
C ALA A 107 -8.86 -8.22 -1.98
N LEU A 108 -7.67 -8.20 -1.37
CA LEU A 108 -7.48 -7.88 0.06
C LEU A 108 -7.84 -6.43 0.41
N THR A 109 -7.59 -5.50 -0.51
CA THR A 109 -8.01 -4.10 -0.41
C THR A 109 -9.53 -3.96 -0.33
N ASN A 110 -10.26 -4.83 -1.02
CA ASN A 110 -11.74 -4.84 -1.07
C ASN A 110 -12.37 -5.76 -0.02
N ASP A 111 -11.60 -6.23 0.97
CA ASP A 111 -12.04 -7.20 1.98
C ASP A 111 -12.58 -8.53 1.41
N ASP A 112 -12.27 -8.85 0.14
CA ASP A 112 -12.77 -10.06 -0.52
C ASP A 112 -11.82 -11.24 -0.26
N SER A 113 -12.01 -11.88 0.89
CA SER A 113 -11.20 -13.02 1.33
C SER A 113 -11.29 -14.24 0.39
N LYS A 114 -12.41 -14.42 -0.33
CA LYS A 114 -12.57 -15.54 -1.27
C LYS A 114 -11.82 -15.27 -2.56
N LEU A 115 -11.99 -14.08 -3.13
CA LEU A 115 -11.25 -13.67 -4.32
C LEU A 115 -9.74 -13.61 -4.03
N ALA A 116 -9.33 -13.20 -2.82
CA ALA A 116 -7.94 -13.26 -2.39
C ALA A 116 -7.41 -14.70 -2.35
N SER A 117 -8.21 -15.65 -1.88
CA SER A 117 -7.84 -17.07 -1.90
C SER A 117 -7.65 -17.58 -3.33
N GLU A 118 -8.58 -17.25 -4.24
CA GLU A 118 -8.49 -17.62 -5.66
C GLU A 118 -7.27 -16.98 -6.34
N ALA A 119 -7.04 -15.68 -6.14
CA ALA A 119 -5.88 -14.98 -6.69
C ALA A 119 -4.54 -15.50 -6.12
N GLY A 120 -4.51 -15.88 -4.84
CA GLY A 120 -3.35 -16.53 -4.23
C GLY A 120 -3.02 -17.88 -4.89
N LYS A 121 -4.04 -18.66 -5.24
CA LYS A 121 -3.87 -19.92 -5.98
C LYS A 121 -3.31 -19.70 -7.39
N ASP A 122 -3.82 -18.70 -8.08
CA ASP A 122 -3.35 -18.34 -9.43
C ASP A 122 -1.89 -17.89 -9.39
N LEU A 123 -1.53 -17.00 -8.45
CA LEU A 123 -0.15 -16.56 -8.24
C LEU A 123 0.79 -17.73 -7.92
N GLN A 124 0.37 -18.64 -7.02
CA GLN A 124 1.14 -19.85 -6.69
C GLN A 124 1.40 -20.70 -7.94
N ALA A 125 0.36 -20.90 -8.76
CA ALA A 125 0.46 -21.69 -10.00
C ALA A 125 1.35 -20.99 -11.04
N THR A 126 1.30 -19.67 -11.15
CA THR A 126 2.18 -18.87 -12.01
C THR A 126 3.63 -19.04 -11.58
N LEU A 127 3.96 -18.83 -10.31
CA LEU A 127 5.30 -19.03 -9.75
C LEU A 127 5.85 -20.44 -10.00
N GLN A 128 5.01 -21.46 -9.92
CA GLN A 128 5.41 -22.85 -10.20
C GLN A 128 5.73 -23.11 -11.68
N LYS A 129 5.12 -22.38 -12.61
CA LYS A 129 5.27 -22.60 -14.07
C LYS A 129 6.43 -21.81 -14.68
N VAL A 130 6.91 -20.77 -14.00
CA VAL A 130 8.00 -19.94 -14.53
C VAL A 130 9.27 -20.78 -14.69
N LYS A 131 9.77 -20.83 -15.92
CA LYS A 131 11.02 -21.53 -16.23
C LYS A 131 12.20 -20.59 -15.99
N THR A 132 13.25 -21.14 -15.38
CA THR A 132 14.46 -20.40 -15.01
C THR A 132 15.56 -20.45 -16.07
N ASP A 133 15.30 -21.06 -17.22
CA ASP A 133 16.26 -21.26 -18.31
C ASP A 133 16.78 -19.96 -18.92
N LYS A 134 16.03 -18.87 -18.76
CA LYS A 134 16.40 -17.51 -19.22
C LYS A 134 17.03 -16.64 -18.14
N ILE A 135 17.16 -17.16 -16.91
CA ILE A 135 17.80 -16.48 -15.79
C ILE A 135 19.27 -16.86 -15.78
N GLU A 136 20.16 -15.88 -15.59
CA GLU A 136 21.59 -16.10 -15.47
C GLU A 136 21.92 -17.09 -14.35
N VAL A 137 22.87 -17.99 -14.59
CA VAL A 137 23.13 -19.15 -13.72
C VAL A 137 23.42 -18.74 -12.27
N GLU A 138 24.17 -17.66 -12.10
CA GLU A 138 24.50 -17.06 -10.82
C GLU A 138 23.28 -16.51 -10.05
N LEU A 139 22.21 -16.12 -10.75
CA LEU A 139 20.99 -15.58 -10.16
C LEU A 139 19.93 -16.65 -9.89
N GLN A 140 19.98 -17.78 -10.59
CA GLN A 140 18.96 -18.84 -10.49
C GLN A 140 18.72 -19.29 -9.04
N LYS A 141 19.78 -19.45 -8.25
CA LYS A 141 19.64 -19.86 -6.84
C LYS A 141 18.89 -18.81 -6.01
N GLN A 142 19.19 -17.53 -6.22
CA GLN A 142 18.56 -16.44 -5.49
C GLN A 142 17.10 -16.27 -5.93
N TYR A 143 16.84 -16.34 -7.24
CA TYR A 143 15.48 -16.37 -7.78
C TYR A 143 14.66 -17.52 -7.18
N VAL A 144 15.18 -18.75 -7.21
CA VAL A 144 14.46 -19.93 -6.70
C VAL A 144 14.12 -19.74 -5.22
N SER A 145 15.04 -19.21 -4.42
CA SER A 145 14.78 -18.93 -3.01
C SER A 145 13.61 -17.95 -2.81
N ILE A 146 13.62 -16.83 -3.54
CA ILE A 146 12.56 -15.80 -3.48
C ILE A 146 11.23 -16.36 -4.00
N ALA A 147 11.25 -17.03 -5.15
CA ALA A 147 10.07 -17.58 -5.80
C ALA A 147 9.44 -18.71 -4.97
N ASP A 148 10.23 -19.55 -4.30
CA ASP A 148 9.73 -20.59 -3.42
C ASP A 148 9.08 -20.00 -2.16
N ALA A 149 9.67 -18.97 -1.55
CA ALA A 149 9.07 -18.26 -0.42
C ALA A 149 7.75 -17.57 -0.83
N ALA A 150 7.75 -16.84 -1.94
CA ALA A 150 6.54 -16.22 -2.50
C ALA A 150 5.44 -17.26 -2.78
N LYS A 151 5.81 -18.40 -3.35
CA LYS A 151 4.88 -19.51 -3.64
C LYS A 151 4.29 -20.10 -2.35
N GLN A 152 5.08 -20.22 -1.29
CA GLN A 152 4.59 -20.69 0.02
C GLN A 152 3.57 -19.71 0.60
N HIS A 153 3.85 -18.42 0.62
CA HIS A 153 2.89 -17.42 1.13
C HIS A 153 1.64 -17.34 0.26
N ALA A 154 1.76 -17.40 -1.06
CA ALA A 154 0.61 -17.46 -1.97
C ALA A 154 -0.28 -18.69 -1.70
N ALA A 155 0.33 -19.85 -1.41
CA ALA A 155 -0.39 -21.07 -1.02
C ALA A 155 -1.15 -20.89 0.30
N LEU A 156 -0.50 -20.33 1.34
CA LEU A 156 -1.13 -20.08 2.62
C LEU A 156 -2.31 -19.10 2.51
N ILE A 157 -2.20 -18.07 1.66
CA ILE A 157 -3.31 -17.15 1.37
C ILE A 157 -4.47 -17.87 0.67
N SER A 158 -4.15 -18.73 -0.30
CA SER A 158 -5.13 -19.58 -0.98
C SER A 158 -5.87 -20.51 -0.01
N GLU A 159 -5.16 -21.17 0.90
CA GLU A 159 -5.74 -22.14 1.83
C GLU A 159 -6.60 -21.49 2.93
N ASN A 160 -6.42 -20.19 3.19
CA ASN A 160 -7.10 -19.45 4.26
C ASN A 160 -8.28 -18.60 3.77
N GLY A 161 -8.99 -19.04 2.72
CA GLY A 161 -10.23 -18.40 2.27
C GLY A 161 -11.25 -18.26 3.40
N GLY A 162 -11.76 -17.05 3.61
CA GLY A 162 -12.65 -16.68 4.72
C GLY A 162 -11.94 -16.22 6.01
N LYS A 163 -10.59 -16.24 6.05
CA LYS A 163 -9.78 -15.81 7.21
C LYS A 163 -8.86 -14.66 6.81
N ILE A 164 -9.44 -13.48 6.57
CA ILE A 164 -8.73 -12.35 5.98
C ILE A 164 -7.52 -11.89 6.79
N ASP A 165 -7.57 -11.95 8.12
CA ASP A 165 -6.44 -11.57 8.98
C ASP A 165 -5.22 -12.48 8.76
N SER A 166 -5.44 -13.78 8.56
CA SER A 166 -4.36 -14.71 8.22
C SER A 166 -3.81 -14.40 6.82
N GLN A 167 -4.70 -14.16 5.85
CA GLN A 167 -4.29 -13.83 4.48
C GLN A 167 -3.45 -12.53 4.44
N ARG A 168 -3.79 -11.53 5.23
CA ARG A 168 -3.05 -10.26 5.32
C ARG A 168 -1.65 -10.42 5.91
N LYS A 169 -1.49 -11.30 6.91
CA LYS A 169 -0.19 -11.62 7.49
C LYS A 169 0.74 -12.27 6.47
N ASP A 170 0.25 -13.27 5.75
CA ASP A 170 1.01 -13.90 4.67
C ASP A 170 1.24 -12.95 3.49
N PHE A 171 0.28 -12.06 3.20
CA PHE A 171 0.44 -11.06 2.14
C PHE A 171 1.57 -10.06 2.43
N ALA A 172 1.81 -9.71 3.70
CA ALA A 172 2.95 -8.86 4.06
C ALA A 172 4.30 -9.54 3.75
N LEU A 173 4.41 -10.84 4.05
CA LEU A 173 5.61 -11.63 3.74
C LEU A 173 5.77 -11.83 2.23
N LEU A 174 4.68 -12.13 1.52
CA LEU A 174 4.65 -12.20 0.06
C LEU A 174 5.11 -10.87 -0.58
N SER A 175 4.67 -9.74 -0.04
CA SER A 175 5.03 -8.41 -0.55
C SER A 175 6.52 -8.13 -0.44
N ALA A 176 7.18 -8.62 0.61
CA ALA A 176 8.64 -8.54 0.73
C ALA A 176 9.34 -9.33 -0.38
N GLU A 177 8.87 -10.53 -0.70
CA GLU A 177 9.42 -11.34 -1.79
C GLU A 177 9.17 -10.70 -3.16
N MET A 178 8.02 -10.06 -3.37
CA MET A 178 7.76 -9.32 -4.63
C MET A 178 8.67 -8.11 -4.80
N HIS A 179 8.95 -7.39 -3.71
CA HIS A 179 9.96 -6.34 -3.75
C HIS A 179 11.35 -6.89 -4.12
N ASN A 180 11.72 -8.08 -3.62
CA ASN A 180 12.98 -8.73 -3.99
C ASN A 180 13.02 -9.13 -5.47
N LEU A 181 11.92 -9.66 -6.03
CA LEU A 181 11.83 -9.95 -7.47
C LEU A 181 11.97 -8.69 -8.32
N ILE A 182 11.30 -7.60 -7.97
CA ILE A 182 11.41 -6.32 -8.69
C ILE A 182 12.84 -5.77 -8.61
N LYS A 183 13.48 -5.84 -7.43
CA LYS A 183 14.88 -5.43 -7.25
C LYS A 183 15.83 -6.24 -8.15
N MET A 184 15.53 -7.53 -8.34
CA MET A 184 16.32 -8.44 -9.17
C MET A 184 16.14 -8.19 -10.67
N PHE A 185 14.91 -8.18 -11.19
CA PHE A 185 14.68 -8.19 -12.65
C PHE A 185 14.22 -6.85 -13.24
N LYS A 186 13.84 -5.89 -12.40
CA LYS A 186 13.12 -4.67 -12.81
C LYS A 186 11.79 -5.02 -13.52
N THR A 187 11.04 -3.99 -13.90
CA THR A 187 9.83 -4.10 -14.72
C THR A 187 9.58 -2.76 -15.39
N ASP A 188 8.92 -2.77 -16.56
CA ASP A 188 8.45 -1.55 -17.23
C ASP A 188 7.09 -1.09 -16.70
N LYS A 189 6.45 -1.88 -15.82
CA LYS A 189 5.20 -1.47 -15.17
C LYS A 189 5.48 -0.29 -14.25
N LYS A 190 4.64 0.74 -14.36
CA LYS A 190 4.65 1.85 -13.42
C LYS A 190 4.12 1.39 -12.07
N LEU A 191 5.02 1.18 -11.11
CA LEU A 191 4.69 0.67 -9.78
C LEU A 191 5.20 1.61 -8.69
N TYR A 192 4.59 1.52 -7.51
CA TYR A 192 4.96 2.25 -6.32
C TYR A 192 5.16 1.26 -5.18
N GLN A 193 6.17 1.52 -4.36
CA GLN A 193 6.27 0.88 -3.05
C GLN A 193 5.52 1.76 -2.06
N ASP A 194 4.45 1.21 -1.49
CA ASP A 194 3.66 1.87 -0.46
C ASP A 194 4.00 1.29 0.91
N TYR A 195 3.61 1.98 1.97
CA TYR A 195 3.74 1.50 3.35
C TYR A 195 2.54 1.87 4.23
N CYS A 196 2.34 1.09 5.29
CA CYS A 196 1.39 1.35 6.37
C CYS A 196 2.18 1.42 7.68
N PRO A 197 2.17 2.57 8.40
CA PRO A 197 2.92 2.75 9.65
C PRO A 197 2.29 2.00 10.85
N MET A 198 1.06 1.50 10.68
CA MET A 198 0.28 0.89 11.77
C MET A 198 0.17 -0.63 11.67
N TYR A 199 0.69 -1.23 10.60
CA TYR A 199 0.64 -2.67 10.37
C TYR A 199 1.14 -3.47 11.58
N ASP A 200 0.50 -4.60 11.91
CA ASP A 200 0.92 -5.52 12.99
C ASP A 200 1.32 -4.80 14.30
N GLN A 201 0.41 -3.96 14.82
CA GLN A 201 0.58 -3.22 16.08
C GLN A 201 1.67 -2.12 16.03
N GLY A 202 1.72 -1.37 14.92
CA GLY A 202 2.65 -0.25 14.76
C GLY A 202 4.02 -0.64 14.19
N LYS A 203 4.13 -1.86 13.63
CA LYS A 203 5.21 -2.19 12.69
C LYS A 203 4.88 -1.57 11.33
N SER A 204 5.89 -1.40 10.50
CA SER A 204 5.69 -0.92 9.14
C SER A 204 5.46 -2.11 8.21
N GLY A 205 4.36 -2.09 7.46
CA GLY A 205 4.05 -3.06 6.41
C GLY A 205 4.20 -2.41 5.04
N PHE A 206 4.81 -3.11 4.08
CA PHE A 206 5.08 -2.58 2.74
C PHE A 206 4.36 -3.39 1.68
N TRP A 207 3.86 -2.76 0.61
CA TRP A 207 3.29 -3.48 -0.54
C TRP A 207 3.61 -2.77 -1.84
N ILE A 208 3.37 -3.46 -2.96
CA ILE A 208 3.53 -2.89 -4.30
C ILE A 208 2.16 -2.50 -4.85
N SER A 209 2.08 -1.29 -5.42
CA SER A 209 0.86 -0.72 -5.98
C SER A 209 1.07 -0.24 -7.42
N GLU A 210 0.05 -0.38 -8.25
CA GLU A 210 -0.04 0.08 -9.63
C GLU A 210 -0.68 1.46 -9.76
N ILE A 211 -1.11 2.05 -8.64
CA ILE A 211 -1.75 3.36 -8.57
C ILE A 211 -0.97 4.29 -7.64
N LYS A 212 -0.98 5.60 -7.93
CA LYS A 212 -0.36 6.63 -7.08
C LYS A 212 -1.19 6.93 -5.81
N GLY A 213 -2.38 6.36 -5.67
CA GLY A 213 -3.23 6.53 -4.48
C GLY A 213 -3.02 5.39 -3.47
N ILE A 214 -3.17 5.68 -2.18
CA ILE A 214 -3.09 4.65 -1.14
C ILE A 214 -4.40 3.87 -1.06
N GLN A 215 -4.26 2.56 -1.25
CA GLN A 215 -5.31 1.56 -1.07
C GLN A 215 -4.71 0.42 -0.24
N ASN A 216 -4.97 0.45 1.07
CA ASN A 216 -4.26 -0.36 2.05
C ASN A 216 -4.82 -1.81 2.10
N PRO A 217 -4.06 -2.82 1.63
CA PRO A 217 -4.52 -4.21 1.63
C PRO A 217 -4.52 -4.85 3.03
N TYR A 218 -3.83 -4.26 4.01
CA TYR A 218 -3.73 -4.77 5.38
C TYR A 218 -4.94 -4.44 6.25
N TYR A 219 -5.69 -3.41 5.90
CA TYR A 219 -6.86 -2.98 6.66
C TYR A 219 -8.12 -2.84 5.82
N GLY A 220 -8.02 -2.87 4.48
CA GLY A 220 -9.17 -2.84 3.58
C GLY A 220 -10.06 -1.63 3.85
N SER A 221 -11.37 -1.83 3.91
CA SER A 221 -12.32 -0.74 4.14
C SER A 221 -12.17 -0.03 5.50
N GLU A 222 -11.56 -0.67 6.51
CA GLU A 222 -11.37 -0.07 7.84
C GLU A 222 -10.42 1.13 7.80
N MET A 223 -9.33 1.03 7.02
CA MET A 223 -8.31 2.07 6.91
C MET A 223 -7.77 2.19 5.49
N LEU A 224 -8.65 2.25 4.50
CA LEU A 224 -8.32 2.14 3.08
C LEU A 224 -7.24 3.12 2.62
N THR A 225 -7.26 4.35 3.14
CA THR A 225 -6.31 5.41 2.78
C THR A 225 -5.17 5.58 3.77
N CYS A 226 -5.04 4.69 4.77
CA CYS A 226 -3.96 4.76 5.76
C CYS A 226 -2.65 4.27 5.14
N GLY A 227 -1.63 5.12 5.14
CA GLY A 227 -0.32 4.81 4.61
C GLY A 227 0.30 5.95 3.84
N GLY A 228 1.38 5.65 3.12
CA GLY A 228 2.06 6.59 2.24
C GLY A 228 2.86 5.88 1.16
N ILE A 229 3.31 6.65 0.17
CA ILE A 229 4.18 6.16 -0.89
C ILE A 229 5.63 6.32 -0.43
N VAL A 230 6.39 5.23 -0.50
CA VAL A 230 7.83 5.21 -0.24
C VAL A 230 8.62 5.57 -1.48
N LYS A 231 8.25 5.14 -2.68
CA LYS A 231 8.91 5.53 -3.94
C LYS A 231 8.17 4.98 -5.14
N GLU A 232 8.42 5.56 -6.31
CA GLU A 232 8.18 4.91 -7.60
C GLU A 232 9.30 3.87 -7.84
N LEU A 233 8.94 2.70 -8.38
CA LEU A 233 9.83 1.54 -8.59
C LEU A 233 10.32 1.43 -10.03
#